data_AF-A0A166IMF8-F1
#
_entry.id   AF-A0A166IMF8-F1
#
_cell.length_a   1.000
_cell.length_b   1.000
_cell.length_c   1.000
_cell.angle_alpha   90.00
_cell.angle_beta   90.00
_cell.angle_gamma   90.00
#
_symmetry.space_group_name_H-M   'P 1'
#
loop_
_entity.id
_entity.type
_entity.pdbx_description
1 polymer ?
#
loop_
_entity_poly.entity_id
_entity_poly.type
_entity_poly.pdbx_seq_one_letter_code
_entity_poly.pdbx_strand_id
1 'polypeptide(L)'
;MSSEVPRISLGQDVWLPLLRSRPNMGRRAVASISERDVQLRAFDSELGILENTLYVAKRTRNTLVPACALPIEILSHIFALLQGLMSGPQRWKGPEDEVTYDLGWMYVLHVCSFWREVALGTPSLWATVDDCFQISSELAPIIW
;
A
#
# COMPACT_ATOMS: atom_id res chain seq x y z
N MET A 1 -19.70 -22.48 29.94
CA MET A 1 -20.44 -22.12 28.70
C MET A 1 -20.27 -20.63 28.49
N SER A 2 -19.09 -20.22 27.97
CA SER A 2 -18.81 -18.83 27.63
C SER A 2 -18.82 -18.75 26.11
N SER A 3 -19.89 -18.18 25.55
CA SER A 3 -19.99 -17.91 24.13
C SER A 3 -19.11 -16.71 23.78
N GLU A 4 -17.95 -16.96 23.16
CA GLU A 4 -17.21 -15.92 22.45
C GLU A 4 -18.05 -15.46 21.26
N VAL A 5 -18.58 -14.24 21.35
CA VAL A 5 -19.16 -13.55 20.20
C VAL A 5 -18.02 -13.21 19.23
N PRO A 6 -18.10 -13.54 17.92
CA PRO A 6 -17.03 -13.24 17.00
C PRO A 6 -16.89 -11.71 16.83
N ARG A 7 -15.75 -11.15 17.25
CA ARG A 7 -15.39 -9.72 17.14
C ARG A 7 -15.54 -9.11 15.74
N ILE A 8 -15.69 -9.94 14.70
CA ILE A 8 -15.82 -9.55 13.29
C ILE A 8 -17.20 -8.93 13.00
N SER A 9 -18.28 -9.30 13.73
CA SER A 9 -19.63 -8.82 13.44
C SER A 9 -19.85 -7.34 13.79
N LEU A 10 -19.35 -6.89 14.93
CA LEU A 10 -19.55 -5.52 15.43
C LEU A 10 -19.07 -4.42 14.46
N GLY A 11 -17.99 -4.67 13.70
CA GLY A 11 -17.48 -3.70 12.74
C GLY A 11 -18.38 -3.56 11.51
N GLN A 12 -18.84 -4.69 10.96
CA GLN A 12 -19.74 -4.69 9.79
C GLN A 12 -21.09 -4.05 10.12
N ASP A 13 -21.58 -4.27 11.34
CA ASP A 13 -22.85 -3.72 11.84
C ASP A 13 -22.82 -2.19 11.98
N VAL A 14 -21.65 -1.58 12.17
CA VAL A 14 -21.50 -0.13 12.31
C VAL A 14 -21.19 0.55 10.97
N TRP A 15 -20.27 0.01 10.17
CA TRP A 15 -19.80 0.69 8.97
C TRP A 15 -20.74 0.56 7.77
N LEU A 16 -21.43 -0.57 7.59
CA LEU A 16 -22.34 -0.76 6.45
C LEU A 16 -23.56 0.17 6.48
N PRO A 17 -24.24 0.41 7.62
CA PRO A 17 -25.32 1.39 7.69
C PRO A 17 -24.84 2.82 7.45
N LEU A 18 -23.67 3.20 8.00
CA LEU A 18 -23.07 4.52 7.77
C LEU A 18 -22.77 4.76 6.29
N LEU A 19 -22.19 3.76 5.60
CA LEU A 19 -21.95 3.83 4.15
C LEU A 19 -23.26 3.97 3.35
N ARG A 20 -24.28 3.16 3.65
CA ARG A 20 -25.58 3.22 2.98
C ARG A 20 -26.34 4.53 3.22
N SER A 21 -26.10 5.20 4.34
CA SER A 21 -26.70 6.50 4.66
C SER A 21 -26.11 7.67 3.87
N ARG A 22 -24.97 7.47 3.19
CA ARG A 22 -24.31 8.53 2.41
C ARG A 22 -25.19 8.93 1.21
N PRO A 23 -25.43 10.23 0.98
CA PRO A 23 -26.39 10.72 -0.02
C PRO A 23 -26.16 10.21 -1.45
N ASN A 24 -24.93 9.82 -1.77
CA ASN A 24 -24.47 9.45 -3.10
C ASN A 24 -24.42 7.93 -3.34
N MET A 25 -24.62 7.09 -2.31
CA MET A 25 -24.43 5.64 -2.38
C MET A 25 -25.70 4.83 -2.68
N GLY A 26 -26.84 5.47 -3.02
CA GLY A 26 -28.12 4.76 -3.05
C GLY A 26 -29.26 5.31 -3.90
N ARG A 27 -29.06 6.38 -4.70
CA ARG A 27 -30.13 6.86 -5.60
C ARG A 27 -29.89 6.43 -7.03
N ARG A 28 -30.68 5.46 -7.50
CA ARG A 28 -30.86 5.21 -8.93
C ARG A 28 -31.80 6.29 -9.47
N ALA A 29 -31.26 7.49 -9.68
CA ALA A 29 -32.02 8.56 -10.32
C ALA A 29 -32.17 8.24 -11.81
N VAL A 30 -33.38 8.41 -12.34
CA VAL A 30 -33.62 8.49 -13.79
C VAL A 30 -33.06 9.84 -14.24
N ALA A 31 -31.75 9.91 -14.43
CA ALA A 31 -30.99 11.14 -14.57
C ALA A 31 -30.49 11.34 -16.02
N SER A 32 -30.36 12.61 -16.44
CA SER A 32 -29.68 12.99 -17.68
C SER A 32 -28.20 12.59 -17.66
N ILE A 33 -27.53 12.58 -18.81
CA ILE A 33 -26.09 12.23 -18.90
C ILE A 33 -25.25 13.13 -17.97
N SER A 34 -25.49 14.43 -17.98
CA SER A 34 -24.81 15.42 -17.13
C SER A 34 -24.96 15.13 -15.64
N GLU A 35 -26.16 14.74 -15.21
CA GLU A 35 -26.41 14.38 -13.80
C GLU A 35 -25.71 13.07 -13.40
N ARG A 36 -25.58 12.11 -14.31
CA ARG A 36 -24.80 10.87 -14.06
C ARG A 36 -23.32 11.18 -13.89
N ASP A 37 -22.74 12.06 -14.70
CA ASP A 37 -21.32 12.44 -14.58
C ASP A 37 -21.02 13.12 -13.24
N VAL A 38 -21.93 13.99 -12.76
CA VAL A 38 -21.82 14.61 -11.43
C VAL A 38 -21.91 13.56 -10.33
N GLN A 39 -22.83 12.60 -10.45
CA GLN A 39 -22.97 11.49 -9.50
C GLN A 39 -21.73 10.59 -9.46
N LEU A 40 -21.17 10.24 -10.62
CA LEU A 40 -19.94 9.44 -10.71
C LEU A 40 -18.78 10.14 -10.00
N ARG A 41 -18.54 11.43 -10.29
CA ARG A 41 -17.49 12.19 -9.61
C ARG A 41 -17.67 12.26 -8.10
N ALA A 42 -18.92 12.42 -7.64
CA ALA A 42 -19.23 12.40 -6.21
C ALA A 42 -18.94 11.04 -5.58
N PHE A 43 -19.25 9.96 -6.30
CA PHE A 43 -18.97 8.60 -5.86
C PHE A 43 -17.46 8.31 -5.81
N ASP A 44 -16.71 8.69 -6.85
CA ASP A 44 -15.25 8.56 -6.90
C ASP A 44 -14.59 9.36 -5.77
N SER A 45 -15.08 10.55 -5.47
CA SER A 45 -14.62 11.34 -4.33
C SER A 45 -14.87 10.63 -3.00
N GLU A 46 -16.03 9.97 -2.83
CA GLU A 46 -16.32 9.20 -1.61
C GLU A 46 -15.44 7.95 -1.50
N LEU A 47 -15.21 7.24 -2.60
CA LEU A 47 -14.28 6.11 -2.65
C LEU A 47 -12.87 6.54 -2.23
N GLY A 48 -12.36 7.66 -2.76
CA GLY A 48 -11.06 8.19 -2.36
C GLY A 48 -10.96 8.51 -0.87
N ILE A 49 -12.03 9.02 -0.24
CA ILE A 49 -12.08 9.25 1.21
C ILE A 49 -12.00 7.93 1.98
N LEU A 50 -12.71 6.90 1.53
CA LEU A 50 -12.71 5.58 2.18
C LEU A 50 -11.35 4.90 2.04
N GLU A 51 -10.72 4.99 0.88
CA GLU A 51 -9.36 4.50 0.66
C GLU A 51 -8.34 5.18 1.58
N ASN A 52 -8.42 6.51 1.71
CA ASN A 52 -7.57 7.25 2.65
C ASN A 52 -7.84 6.82 4.10
N THR A 53 -9.10 6.60 4.47
CA THR A 53 -9.47 6.13 5.81
C THR A 53 -8.88 4.74 6.07
N LEU A 54 -8.95 3.83 5.10
CA LEU A 54 -8.31 2.52 5.17
C LEU A 54 -6.79 2.63 5.27
N TYR A 55 -6.17 3.56 4.54
CA TYR A 55 -4.74 3.83 4.63
C TYR A 55 -4.34 4.27 6.05
N VAL A 56 -5.04 5.23 6.64
CA VAL A 56 -4.79 5.70 8.02
C VAL A 56 -4.99 4.57 9.03
N ALA A 57 -6.04 3.76 8.87
CA ALA A 57 -6.30 2.62 9.73
C ALA A 57 -5.18 1.57 9.63
N LYS A 58 -4.72 1.25 8.42
CA LYS A 58 -3.57 0.34 8.20
C LYS A 58 -2.28 0.90 8.82
N ARG A 59 -2.01 2.20 8.66
CA ARG A 59 -0.84 2.85 9.25
C ARG A 59 -0.89 2.77 10.78
N THR A 60 -2.05 3.05 11.38
CA THR A 60 -2.28 2.94 12.83
C THR A 60 -2.13 1.50 13.31
N ARG A 61 -2.65 0.52 12.57
CA ARG A 61 -2.42 -0.90 12.90
C ARG A 61 -0.94 -1.23 12.87
N ASN A 62 -0.19 -0.72 11.89
CA ASN A 62 1.23 -1.00 11.77
C ASN A 62 2.03 -0.43 12.94
N THR A 63 1.66 0.69 13.56
CA THR A 63 2.37 1.17 14.77
C THR A 63 2.28 0.20 15.96
N LEU A 64 1.28 -0.70 15.96
CA LEU A 64 1.11 -1.74 16.97
C LEU A 64 1.87 -3.04 16.63
N VAL A 65 2.42 -3.16 15.43
CA VAL A 65 3.20 -4.32 15.01
C VAL A 65 4.65 -4.13 15.46
N PRO A 66 5.27 -5.10 16.17
CA PRO A 66 6.64 -4.95 16.69
C PRO A 66 7.66 -4.50 15.65
N ALA A 67 7.60 -5.05 14.43
CA ALA A 67 8.53 -4.73 13.35
C ALA A 67 8.42 -3.28 12.84
N CYS A 68 7.28 -2.63 13.07
CA CYS A 68 7.02 -1.23 12.70
C CYS A 68 7.07 -0.29 13.92
N ALA A 69 7.28 -0.82 15.13
CA ALA A 69 7.48 -0.05 16.35
C ALA A 69 8.97 0.17 16.68
N LEU A 70 9.87 -0.41 15.88
CA LEU A 70 11.31 -0.22 16.01
C LEU A 70 11.70 1.25 15.70
N PRO A 71 12.72 1.80 16.40
CA PRO A 71 13.33 3.06 16.01
C PRO A 71 13.83 3.02 14.57
N ILE A 72 13.80 4.17 13.90
CA ILE A 72 14.18 4.28 12.48
C ILE A 72 15.62 3.83 12.26
N GLU A 73 16.53 4.10 13.20
CA GLU A 73 17.94 3.75 13.11
C GLU A 73 18.16 2.23 13.09
N ILE A 74 17.39 1.51 13.92
CA ILE A 74 17.43 0.04 13.98
C ILE A 74 16.86 -0.53 12.69
N LEU A 75 15.77 0.04 12.19
CA LEU A 75 15.15 -0.40 10.96
C LEU A 75 16.05 -0.13 9.73
N SER A 76 16.68 1.04 9.66
CA SER A 76 17.70 1.37 8.66
C SER A 76 18.89 0.40 8.71
N HIS A 77 19.34 0.03 9.91
CA HIS A 77 20.42 -0.95 10.06
C HIS A 77 20.00 -2.34 9.56
N ILE A 78 18.78 -2.78 9.86
CA ILE A 78 18.23 -4.04 9.32
C ILE A 78 18.16 -3.99 7.80
N PHE A 79 17.72 -2.88 7.20
CA PHE A 79 17.67 -2.73 5.75
C PHE A 79 19.06 -2.79 5.11
N ALA A 80 20.08 -2.22 5.75
CA ALA A 80 21.46 -2.30 5.27
C ALA A 80 22.00 -3.75 5.32
N LEU A 81 21.66 -4.50 6.37
CA LEU A 81 21.97 -5.93 6.44
C LEU A 81 21.27 -6.73 5.33
N LEU A 82 20.00 -6.44 5.06
CA LEU A 82 19.26 -7.07 3.96
C LEU A 82 19.89 -6.77 2.60
N GLN A 83 20.33 -5.53 2.36
CA GLN A 83 21.05 -5.16 1.14
C GLN A 83 22.36 -5.93 0.96
N GLY A 84 23.08 -6.24 2.04
CA GLY A 84 24.30 -7.05 1.96
C GLY A 84 24.06 -8.56 1.82
N LEU A 85 22.89 -9.05 2.24
CA LEU A 85 22.54 -10.48 2.24
C LEU A 85 21.77 -10.92 0.99
N MET A 86 20.92 -10.03 0.46
CA MET A 86 20.09 -10.30 -0.71
C MET A 86 20.68 -9.62 -1.94
N SER A 87 20.43 -10.21 -3.11
CA SER A 87 20.72 -9.55 -4.38
C SER A 87 19.98 -8.21 -4.48
N GLY A 88 20.54 -7.27 -5.26
CA GLY A 88 19.78 -6.11 -5.73
C GLY A 88 18.65 -6.53 -6.68
N PRO A 89 17.90 -5.57 -7.25
CA PRO A 89 16.92 -5.85 -8.29
C PRO A 89 17.56 -6.65 -9.42
N GLN A 90 16.91 -7.72 -9.88
CA GLN A 90 17.39 -8.59 -10.95
C GLN A 90 16.31 -8.75 -12.01
N ARG A 91 16.72 -8.64 -13.28
CA ARG A 91 15.92 -9.00 -14.44
C ARG A 91 16.29 -10.40 -14.89
N TRP A 92 15.32 -11.30 -14.86
CA TRP A 92 15.45 -12.66 -15.34
C TRP A 92 14.79 -12.82 -16.70
N LYS A 93 15.45 -13.55 -17.60
CA LYS A 93 14.93 -13.90 -18.91
C LYS A 93 14.61 -15.39 -18.95
N GLY A 94 13.33 -15.72 -19.05
CA GLY A 94 12.82 -17.07 -19.11
C GLY A 94 12.99 -17.75 -20.48
N PRO A 95 12.64 -19.04 -20.59
CA PRO A 95 12.81 -19.83 -21.81
C PRO A 95 12.01 -19.33 -23.02
N GLU A 96 10.92 -18.59 -22.79
CA GLU A 96 9.99 -18.10 -23.82
C GLU A 96 10.04 -16.57 -24.00
N ASP A 97 11.21 -15.96 -23.83
CA ASP A 97 11.40 -14.49 -23.79
C ASP A 97 10.60 -13.77 -22.68
N GLU A 98 10.00 -14.50 -21.74
CA GLU A 98 9.34 -13.94 -20.57
C GLU A 98 10.37 -13.20 -19.69
N VAL A 99 10.07 -11.95 -19.34
CA VAL A 99 10.94 -11.14 -18.48
C VAL A 99 10.30 -11.07 -17.11
N THR A 100 10.98 -11.61 -16.10
CA THR A 100 10.56 -11.48 -14.70
C THR A 100 11.52 -10.57 -13.95
N TYR A 101 11.00 -9.89 -12.93
CA TYR A 101 11.77 -8.97 -12.10
C TYR A 101 11.70 -9.43 -10.65
N ASP A 102 12.87 -9.58 -10.03
CA ASP A 102 13.02 -9.75 -8.60
C ASP A 102 13.50 -8.42 -8.01
N LEU A 103 12.86 -7.93 -6.95
CA LEU A 103 13.24 -6.69 -6.29
C LEU A 103 14.38 -6.88 -5.29
N GLY A 104 14.66 -8.13 -4.88
CA GLY A 104 15.70 -8.44 -3.92
C GLY A 104 15.50 -7.70 -2.60
N TRP A 105 16.55 -7.03 -2.10
CA TRP A 105 16.43 -6.28 -0.84
C TRP A 105 15.37 -5.16 -0.88
N MET A 106 14.99 -4.65 -2.07
CA MET A 106 14.01 -3.58 -2.23
C MET A 106 12.57 -3.98 -1.88
N TYR A 107 12.28 -5.26 -1.60
CA TYR A 107 10.98 -5.67 -1.06
C TYR A 107 10.60 -4.91 0.23
N VAL A 108 11.57 -4.39 0.98
CA VAL A 108 11.32 -3.56 2.18
C VAL A 108 10.47 -2.31 1.87
N LEU A 109 10.53 -1.80 0.64
CA LEU A 109 9.73 -0.65 0.17
C LEU A 109 8.25 -0.98 -0.02
N HIS A 110 7.92 -2.27 -0.14
CA HIS A 110 6.57 -2.75 -0.43
C HIS A 110 5.86 -3.33 0.80
N VAL A 111 6.54 -3.38 1.96
CA VAL A 111 5.96 -3.91 3.20
C VAL A 111 4.87 -2.98 3.76
N CYS A 112 5.22 -1.71 4.01
CA CYS A 112 4.26 -0.69 4.42
C CYS A 112 4.80 0.73 4.15
N SER A 113 3.93 1.74 4.31
CA SER A 113 4.34 3.13 4.11
C SER A 113 5.46 3.57 5.06
N PHE A 114 5.46 3.11 6.32
CA PHE A 114 6.51 3.44 7.28
C PHE A 114 7.88 2.87 6.89
N TRP A 115 7.93 1.60 6.49
CA TRP A 115 9.19 0.98 6.03
C TRP A 115 9.73 1.67 4.78
N ARG A 116 8.84 2.02 3.84
CA ARG A 116 9.20 2.79 2.66
C ARG A 116 9.74 4.18 3.01
N GLU A 117 9.11 4.90 3.93
CA GLU A 117 9.58 6.21 4.41
C GLU A 117 10.99 6.10 5.01
N VAL A 118 11.24 5.10 5.85
CA VAL A 118 12.57 4.87 6.46
C VAL A 118 13.62 4.48 5.42
N ALA A 119 13.30 3.55 4.53
CA ALA A 119 14.24 3.10 3.50
C ALA A 119 14.61 4.24 2.54
N LEU A 120 13.63 5.00 2.03
CA LEU A 120 13.89 6.18 1.19
C LEU A 120 14.64 7.28 1.95
N GLY A 121 14.38 7.42 3.25
CA GLY A 121 15.07 8.35 4.14
C GLY A 121 16.46 7.90 4.61
N THR A 122 16.97 6.74 4.16
CA THR A 122 18.29 6.21 4.52
C THR A 122 19.23 6.27 3.32
N PRO A 123 20.01 7.35 3.13
CA PRO A 123 20.82 7.55 1.92
C PRO A 123 21.85 6.45 1.65
N SER A 124 22.37 5.80 2.69
CA SER A 124 23.36 4.73 2.56
C SER A 124 22.84 3.52 1.78
N LEU A 125 21.53 3.26 1.79
CA LEU A 125 20.91 2.18 1.01
C LEU A 125 20.97 2.44 -0.50
N TRP A 126 21.13 3.71 -0.89
CA TRP A 126 21.09 4.15 -2.29
C TRP A 126 22.45 4.62 -2.80
N ALA A 127 23.51 4.47 -1.99
CA ALA A 127 24.85 4.89 -2.33
C ALA A 127 25.50 4.01 -3.42
N THR A 128 25.01 2.77 -3.58
CA THR A 128 25.50 1.79 -4.54
C THR A 128 24.34 1.30 -5.41
N VAL A 129 24.31 1.74 -6.67
CA VAL A 129 23.34 1.27 -7.67
C VAL A 129 24.14 0.59 -8.78
N ASP A 130 24.19 -0.74 -8.75
CA ASP A 130 25.06 -1.50 -9.64
C ASP A 130 24.54 -1.56 -11.08
N ASP A 131 23.21 -1.57 -11.29
CA ASP A 131 22.61 -1.55 -12.63
C ASP A 131 21.14 -1.08 -12.59
N CYS A 132 20.89 0.13 -13.11
CA CYS A 132 19.54 0.73 -13.15
C CYS A 132 18.59 0.05 -14.16
N PHE A 133 19.10 -0.77 -15.09
CA PHE A 133 18.29 -1.47 -16.08
C PHE A 133 17.64 -2.77 -15.56
N GLN A 134 17.97 -3.16 -14.32
CA GLN A 134 17.44 -4.36 -13.68
C GLN A 134 16.09 -4.13 -12.96
N ILE A 135 15.62 -2.89 -12.90
CA ILE A 135 14.35 -2.52 -12.27
C ILE A 135 13.27 -2.48 -13.37
N SER A 136 12.10 -3.08 -13.12
CA SER A 136 10.96 -2.98 -14.03
C SER A 136 10.58 -1.52 -14.28
N SER A 137 10.32 -1.14 -15.53
CA SER A 137 9.83 0.19 -15.88
C SER A 137 8.48 0.53 -15.22
N GLU A 138 7.72 -0.48 -14.79
CA GLU A 138 6.46 -0.30 -14.07
C GLU A 138 6.66 0.05 -12.58
N LEU A 139 7.84 -0.25 -12.03
CA LEU A 139 8.22 0.01 -10.65
C LEU A 139 9.07 1.27 -10.50
N ALA A 140 9.49 1.88 -11.61
CA ALA A 140 9.97 3.25 -11.60
C ALA A 140 8.83 4.12 -11.04
N PRO A 141 9.02 4.80 -9.89
CA PRO A 141 7.97 5.65 -9.36
C PRO A 141 7.61 6.64 -10.45
N ILE A 142 6.34 6.62 -10.85
CA ILE A 142 5.78 7.63 -11.75
C ILE A 142 5.84 8.94 -10.95
N ILE A 143 6.93 9.69 -11.11
CA ILE A 143 7.10 11.02 -10.53
C ILE A 143 6.29 11.97 -11.42
N TRP A 144 5.07 12.33 -10.98
CA TRP A 144 4.35 13.53 -11.42
C TRP A 144 3.96 14.34 -10.20
#